data_AF-A0AAJ7TH91-F1
#
_entry.id   AF-A0AAJ7TH91-F1
#
_cell.length_a   1.000
_cell.length_b   1.000
_cell.length_c   1.000
_cell.angle_alpha   90.00
_cell.angle_beta   90.00
_cell.angle_gamma   90.00
#
_symmetry.space_group_name_H-M   'P 1'
#
loop_
_entity.id
_entity.type
_entity.pdbx_description
1 polymer ?
#
loop_
_entity_poly.entity_id
_entity_poly.type
_entity_poly.pdbx_seq_one_letter_code
_entity_poly.pdbx_strand_id
1 'polypeptide(L)'
;MCARGSAATRNWCQRLRLGRPKSDKLPSWAKVVVPRIFYITEKAWNYYPYTITEYTCSFLPKFSIYIKTKYEDNNGSNDHIFSDEQNNADKEVCSLDIAYDEIPERYFKESEDLRGFMSTRTARGPLLEGWRDDTTPVMCSYKLVTVKFEVWGLQTRVEQFVHKAIRDVLLTGHRQAFAWVDEWYGMTMEEVREYERNTQEATNKKLGILPPVILICEPAVQPVTRSAPPSAPSTPITSEPPDFLGPPKERQRKTSAPETLTLPQSHCRPSSLP
;
A
#
# COMPACT_ATOMS: atom_id res chain seq x y z
N MET A 1 -10.77 3.82 3.42
CA MET A 1 -11.74 2.88 4.04
C MET A 1 -11.84 1.61 3.22
N CYS A 2 -11.78 0.45 3.87
CA CYS A 2 -12.35 -0.77 3.29
C CYS A 2 -13.80 -0.84 3.76
N ALA A 3 -14.76 -0.88 2.84
CA ALA A 3 -16.17 -1.01 3.18
C ALA A 3 -16.39 -2.34 3.92
N ARG A 4 -17.06 -2.31 5.08
CA ARG A 4 -17.54 -3.52 5.77
C ARG A 4 -18.71 -4.08 4.96
N GLY A 5 -18.41 -4.89 3.94
CA GLY A 5 -19.44 -5.48 3.10
C GLY A 5 -18.97 -6.79 2.49
N SER A 6 -19.42 -7.90 3.08
CA SER A 6 -19.22 -9.31 2.70
C SER A 6 -17.77 -9.74 2.44
N ALA A 7 -17.38 -10.91 2.95
CA ALA A 7 -16.06 -11.53 2.73
C ALA A 7 -15.86 -11.99 1.27
N ALA A 8 -15.98 -11.08 0.31
CA ALA A 8 -15.58 -11.29 -1.06
C ALA A 8 -14.07 -11.04 -1.12
N THR A 9 -13.29 -12.12 -1.16
CA THR A 9 -11.88 -12.08 -1.55
C THR A 9 -11.75 -11.26 -2.84
N ARG A 10 -11.18 -10.07 -2.76
CA ARG A 10 -10.87 -9.25 -3.95
C ARG A 10 -9.36 -9.28 -4.18
N ASN A 11 -8.97 -9.90 -5.27
CA ASN A 11 -7.59 -9.87 -5.74
C ASN A 11 -7.55 -8.91 -6.92
N TRP A 12 -6.66 -7.92 -6.87
CA TRP A 12 -6.44 -6.99 -7.96
C TRP A 12 -4.96 -6.77 -8.20
N CYS A 13 -4.61 -6.51 -9.46
CA CYS A 13 -3.26 -6.18 -9.87
C CYS A 13 -3.33 -4.91 -10.71
N GLN A 14 -2.87 -3.78 -10.18
CA GLN A 14 -2.81 -2.53 -10.93
C GLN A 14 -1.38 -2.26 -11.38
N ARG A 15 -1.16 -2.19 -12.69
CA ARG A 15 0.12 -1.76 -13.26
C ARG A 15 0.04 -0.29 -13.67
N LEU A 16 0.72 0.59 -12.94
CA LEU A 16 0.80 2.00 -13.26
C LEU A 16 2.07 2.29 -14.05
N ARG A 17 1.92 2.77 -15.29
CA ARG A 17 3.04 3.29 -16.08
C ARG A 17 3.38 4.68 -15.57
N LEU A 18 4.56 4.82 -14.97
CA LEU A 18 5.12 6.12 -14.66
C LEU A 18 6.04 6.52 -15.81
N GLY A 19 5.57 7.48 -16.62
CA GLY A 19 6.47 8.29 -17.45
C GLY A 19 7.33 9.19 -16.57
N ARG A 20 8.30 9.93 -17.16
CA ARG A 20 9.13 10.89 -16.42
C ARG A 20 8.23 11.65 -15.43
N PRO A 21 8.43 11.50 -14.10
CA PRO A 21 7.66 12.29 -13.16
C PRO A 21 7.86 13.75 -13.57
N LYS A 22 6.77 14.53 -13.63
CA LYS A 22 6.93 16.00 -13.62
C LYS A 22 7.92 16.28 -12.49
N SER A 23 8.94 17.06 -12.83
CA SER A 23 10.18 17.34 -12.09
C SER A 23 10.09 17.24 -10.56
N ASP A 24 8.96 17.56 -9.96
CA ASP A 24 8.85 17.92 -8.54
C ASP A 24 8.44 16.77 -7.62
N LYS A 25 8.15 15.56 -8.15
CA LYS A 25 7.68 14.41 -7.33
C LYS A 25 8.78 13.45 -6.86
N LEU A 26 9.98 13.51 -7.43
CA LEU A 26 11.12 12.71 -6.99
C LEU A 26 12.20 13.59 -6.34
N PRO A 27 12.87 13.11 -5.29
CA PRO A 27 14.08 13.77 -4.78
C PRO A 27 15.13 13.94 -5.87
N SER A 28 15.91 15.02 -5.82
CA SER A 28 16.91 15.36 -6.85
C SER A 28 17.91 14.22 -7.14
N TRP A 29 18.31 13.45 -6.11
CA TRP A 29 19.20 12.30 -6.29
C TRP A 29 18.55 11.15 -7.09
N ALA A 30 17.26 10.92 -6.93
CA ALA A 30 16.53 9.85 -7.60
C ALA A 30 16.33 10.16 -9.09
N LYS A 31 16.22 11.45 -9.46
CA LYS A 31 16.02 11.89 -10.84
C LYS A 31 17.16 11.47 -11.78
N VAL A 32 18.38 11.31 -11.25
CA VAL A 32 19.57 10.96 -12.03
C VAL A 32 19.60 9.48 -12.41
N VAL A 33 18.99 8.62 -11.58
CA VAL A 33 19.09 7.16 -11.71
C VAL A 33 17.82 6.50 -12.26
N VAL A 34 16.68 7.19 -12.22
CA VAL A 34 15.39 6.65 -12.65
C VAL A 34 15.24 6.74 -14.18
N PRO A 35 14.90 5.63 -14.87
CA PRO A 35 14.76 5.61 -16.32
C PRO A 35 13.56 6.44 -16.78
N ARG A 36 13.53 6.75 -18.08
CA ARG A 36 12.49 7.59 -18.69
C ARG A 36 11.07 7.04 -18.51
N ILE A 37 10.93 5.72 -18.50
CA ILE A 37 9.67 5.00 -18.31
C ILE A 37 9.97 3.81 -17.42
N PHE A 38 9.18 3.64 -16.36
CA PHE A 38 9.15 2.43 -15.55
C PHE A 38 7.71 2.16 -15.11
N TYR A 39 7.46 0.96 -14.61
CA TYR A 39 6.17 0.56 -14.10
C TYR A 39 6.29 0.25 -12.61
N ILE A 40 5.35 0.78 -11.84
CA ILE A 40 5.05 0.25 -10.51
C ILE A 40 3.87 -0.68 -10.68
N THR A 41 4.04 -1.93 -10.24
CA THR A 41 2.95 -2.91 -10.19
C THR A 41 2.54 -3.05 -8.75
N GLU A 42 1.31 -2.66 -8.45
CA GLU A 42 0.61 -2.98 -7.21
C GLU A 42 -0.17 -4.29 -7.41
N LYS A 43 -0.03 -5.22 -6.48
CA LYS A 43 -0.95 -6.34 -6.31
C LYS A 43 -1.53 -6.22 -4.93
N ALA A 44 -2.84 -6.37 -4.78
CA ALA A 44 -3.41 -6.52 -3.45
C ALA A 44 -4.43 -7.64 -3.39
N TRP A 45 -4.52 -8.19 -2.19
CA TRP A 45 -5.47 -9.22 -1.79
C TRP A 45 -6.22 -8.68 -0.59
N ASN A 46 -7.51 -8.41 -0.79
CA ASN A 46 -8.38 -7.88 0.24
C ASN A 46 -9.27 -9.01 0.77
N TYR A 47 -8.96 -9.44 2.00
CA TYR A 47 -9.68 -10.41 2.81
C TYR A 47 -10.18 -9.73 4.09
N TYR A 48 -10.74 -8.51 3.97
CA TYR A 48 -11.14 -7.70 5.12
C TYR A 48 -11.75 -8.56 6.25
N PRO A 49 -11.24 -8.49 7.48
CA PRO A 49 -10.39 -7.43 8.06
C PRO A 49 -8.87 -7.60 7.89
N TYR A 50 -8.41 -8.44 6.94
CA TYR A 50 -6.99 -8.60 6.62
C TYR A 50 -6.71 -8.24 5.16
N THR A 51 -5.64 -7.48 4.89
CA THR A 51 -5.23 -7.17 3.51
C THR A 51 -3.74 -7.30 3.33
N ILE A 52 -3.33 -7.76 2.15
CA ILE A 52 -1.94 -7.79 1.72
C ILE A 52 -1.82 -6.91 0.49
N THR A 53 -0.81 -6.04 0.45
CA THR A 53 -0.44 -5.26 -0.74
C THR A 53 1.04 -5.43 -1.03
N GLU A 54 1.38 -5.73 -2.28
CA GLU A 54 2.74 -5.86 -2.80
C GLU A 54 2.95 -4.83 -3.90
N TYR A 55 4.00 -4.01 -3.77
CA TYR A 55 4.48 -3.13 -4.83
C TYR A 55 5.82 -3.63 -5.36
N THR A 56 5.96 -3.69 -6.68
CA THR A 56 7.22 -4.00 -7.37
C THR A 56 7.51 -2.95 -8.44
N CYS A 57 8.79 -2.76 -8.75
CA CYS A 57 9.23 -1.81 -9.78
C CYS A 57 9.90 -2.54 -10.94
N SER A 58 9.46 -2.29 -12.17
CA SER A 58 10.00 -2.96 -13.36
C SER A 58 11.47 -2.67 -13.63
N PHE A 59 11.98 -1.54 -13.14
CA PHE A 59 13.39 -1.14 -13.31
C PHE A 59 14.30 -1.64 -12.18
N LEU A 60 13.71 -1.94 -11.02
CA LEU A 60 14.43 -2.34 -9.82
C LEU A 60 13.94 -3.74 -9.40
N PRO A 61 14.44 -4.82 -10.03
CA PRO A 61 13.90 -6.17 -9.84
C PRO A 61 14.03 -6.70 -8.41
N LYS A 62 14.89 -6.08 -7.59
CA LYS A 62 15.07 -6.39 -6.17
C LYS A 62 14.44 -5.35 -5.23
N PHE A 63 13.62 -4.45 -5.78
CA PHE A 63 12.82 -3.51 -5.00
C PHE A 63 11.42 -4.07 -4.76
N SER A 64 11.00 -4.13 -3.50
CA SER A 64 9.64 -4.47 -3.14
C SER A 64 9.17 -3.68 -1.93
N ILE A 65 7.90 -3.30 -1.92
CA ILE A 65 7.19 -2.87 -0.71
C ILE A 65 6.13 -3.92 -0.45
N TYR A 66 6.08 -4.44 0.77
CA TYR A 66 5.08 -5.41 1.20
C TYR A 66 4.36 -4.86 2.43
N ILE A 67 3.04 -4.78 2.37
CA ILE A 67 2.20 -4.19 3.42
C ILE A 67 1.17 -5.23 3.85
N LYS A 68 1.25 -5.68 5.11
CA LYS A 68 0.16 -6.41 5.78
C LYS A 68 -0.68 -5.41 6.56
N THR A 69 -1.99 -5.43 6.38
CA THR A 69 -2.92 -4.63 7.18
C THR A 69 -3.87 -5.52 7.95
N LYS A 70 -4.04 -5.24 9.24
CA LYS A 70 -5.12 -5.77 10.07
C LYS A 70 -5.96 -4.61 10.60
N TYR A 71 -7.26 -4.82 10.76
CA TYR A 71 -8.18 -3.82 11.30
C TYR A 71 -8.80 -4.33 12.61
N GLU A 72 -8.83 -3.48 13.63
CA GLU A 72 -9.48 -3.78 14.91
C GLU A 72 -10.32 -2.58 15.39
N ASP A 73 -11.36 -2.87 16.16
CA ASP A 73 -12.28 -1.87 16.72
C ASP A 73 -11.74 -1.34 18.06
N ASN A 74 -10.55 -0.73 17.98
CA ASN A 74 -9.86 -0.06 19.08
C ASN A 74 -9.18 1.24 18.60
N ASN A 75 -8.60 1.98 19.54
CA ASN A 75 -7.92 3.26 19.29
C ASN A 75 -6.42 3.11 18.98
N GLY A 76 -5.95 1.91 18.63
CA GLY A 76 -4.52 1.64 18.41
C GLY A 76 -3.81 0.99 19.60
N SER A 77 -4.55 0.43 20.56
CA SER A 77 -4.01 -0.11 21.81
C SER A 77 -3.41 -1.52 21.73
N ASN A 78 -3.33 -2.15 20.55
CA ASN A 78 -2.83 -3.52 20.40
C ASN A 78 -1.39 -3.55 19.86
N ASP A 79 -0.42 -3.58 20.78
CA ASP A 79 1.01 -3.67 20.46
C ASP A 79 1.45 -5.04 19.94
N HIS A 80 0.60 -6.06 20.04
CA HIS A 80 0.92 -7.46 19.73
C HIS A 80 0.29 -7.96 18.42
N ILE A 81 -0.35 -7.09 17.66
CA ILE A 81 -1.14 -7.49 16.48
C ILE A 81 -0.32 -8.20 15.38
N PHE A 82 1.00 -8.02 15.37
CA PHE A 82 1.96 -8.66 14.46
C PHE A 82 3.09 -9.42 15.20
N SER A 83 2.85 -9.89 16.43
CA SER A 83 3.87 -10.59 17.22
C SER A 83 4.35 -11.91 16.59
N ASP A 84 3.48 -12.59 15.85
CA ASP A 84 3.80 -13.85 15.16
C ASP A 84 4.69 -13.67 13.92
N GLU A 85 4.92 -12.43 13.48
CA GLU A 85 5.72 -12.15 12.29
C GLU A 85 7.22 -12.23 12.60
N GLN A 86 7.95 -13.02 11.81
CA GLN A 86 9.39 -13.20 11.91
C GLN A 86 10.12 -11.83 11.92
N ASN A 87 11.09 -11.69 12.82
CA ASN A 87 11.93 -10.51 12.99
C ASN A 87 11.26 -9.31 13.71
N ASN A 88 10.98 -9.47 15.01
CA ASN A 88 10.46 -8.40 15.88
C ASN A 88 11.50 -7.34 16.27
N ALA A 89 12.79 -7.65 16.21
CA ALA A 89 13.85 -6.81 16.81
C ALA A 89 14.07 -5.46 16.11
N ASP A 90 13.71 -5.33 14.83
CA ASP A 90 13.96 -4.12 14.01
C ASP A 90 12.68 -3.32 13.70
N LYS A 91 11.56 -3.59 14.38
CA LYS A 91 10.28 -2.94 14.09
C LYS A 91 10.19 -1.57 14.77
N GLU A 92 10.02 -0.52 13.97
CA GLU A 92 9.68 0.82 14.44
C GLU A 92 8.16 1.02 14.38
N VAL A 93 7.56 1.48 15.49
CA VAL A 93 6.13 1.80 15.56
C VAL A 93 5.95 3.30 15.31
N CYS A 94 5.12 3.64 14.33
CA CYS A 94 4.76 5.02 14.01
C CYS A 94 3.23 5.19 14.07
N SER A 95 2.75 5.84 15.13
CA SER A 95 1.35 6.21 15.28
C SER A 95 1.03 7.43 14.41
N LEU A 96 -0.08 7.40 13.67
CA LEU A 96 -0.50 8.51 12.81
C LEU A 96 -1.71 9.23 13.41
N ASP A 97 -1.62 10.55 13.50
CA ASP A 97 -2.74 11.44 13.89
C ASP A 97 -3.35 12.14 12.69
N ILE A 98 -4.50 11.64 12.24
CA ILE A 98 -5.21 12.23 11.11
C ILE A 98 -5.69 13.66 11.36
N ALA A 99 -5.74 14.14 12.60
CA ALA A 99 -6.11 15.53 12.90
C ALA A 99 -4.88 16.40 13.15
N TYR A 100 -3.89 15.90 13.90
CA TYR A 100 -2.79 16.73 14.42
C TYR A 100 -1.42 16.50 13.79
N ASP A 101 -1.18 15.38 13.09
CA ASP A 101 0.10 15.20 12.42
C ASP A 101 0.20 16.13 11.21
N GLU A 102 1.40 16.71 11.06
CA GLU A 102 1.75 17.52 9.92
C GLU A 102 1.69 16.72 8.61
N ILE A 103 1.07 17.31 7.59
CA ILE A 103 1.18 16.86 6.21
C ILE A 103 1.99 17.88 5.41
N PRO A 104 2.66 17.45 4.33
CA PRO A 104 3.29 18.40 3.43
C PRO A 104 2.30 19.45 2.93
N GLU A 105 2.66 20.73 3.04
CA GLU A 105 1.81 21.90 2.72
C GLU A 105 1.09 21.78 1.37
N ARG A 106 1.76 21.22 0.35
CA ARG A 106 1.18 20.97 -0.99
C ARG A 106 -0.05 20.06 -1.01
N TYR A 107 -0.30 19.31 0.06
CA TYR A 107 -1.45 18.44 0.24
C TYR A 107 -2.48 19.02 1.21
N PHE A 108 -2.17 20.13 1.90
CA PHE A 108 -3.12 20.77 2.80
C PHE A 108 -4.27 21.40 2.01
N LYS A 109 -5.49 21.17 2.52
CA LYS A 109 -6.70 21.86 2.09
C LYS A 109 -7.53 22.14 3.33
N GLU A 110 -8.02 23.36 3.44
CA GLU A 110 -8.88 23.77 4.56
C GLU A 110 -10.14 22.89 4.68
N SER A 111 -10.73 22.49 3.54
CA SER A 111 -11.87 21.56 3.50
C SER A 111 -11.57 20.14 4.01
N GLU A 112 -10.29 19.79 4.17
CA GLU A 112 -9.81 18.50 4.66
C GLU A 112 -9.20 18.61 6.08
N ASP A 113 -9.31 19.79 6.73
CA ASP A 113 -8.83 20.00 8.11
C ASP A 113 -9.84 19.44 9.13
N LEU A 114 -9.47 18.33 9.77
CA LEU A 114 -10.34 17.60 10.68
C LEU A 114 -10.58 18.30 12.01
N ARG A 115 -9.79 19.32 12.34
CA ARG A 115 -9.97 20.14 13.55
C ARG A 115 -11.15 21.09 13.44
N GLY A 116 -11.56 21.41 12.21
CA GLY A 116 -12.74 22.24 11.93
C GLY A 116 -13.87 21.49 11.21
N PHE A 117 -13.58 20.37 10.58
CA PHE A 117 -14.57 19.59 9.83
C PHE A 117 -15.55 18.85 10.73
N MET A 118 -16.85 19.00 10.45
CA MET A 118 -17.92 18.21 11.04
C MET A 118 -18.84 17.67 9.94
N SER A 119 -19.06 16.37 9.96
CA SER A 119 -19.94 15.66 9.03
C SER A 119 -21.41 16.05 9.23
N THR A 120 -22.07 16.43 8.15
CA THR A 120 -23.51 16.74 8.16
C THR A 120 -24.38 15.48 8.20
N ARG A 121 -23.86 14.35 7.73
CA ARG A 121 -24.61 13.07 7.67
C ARG A 121 -24.44 12.19 8.90
N THR A 122 -23.35 12.34 9.64
CA THR A 122 -23.03 11.49 10.80
C THR A 122 -22.81 12.27 12.09
N ALA A 123 -22.78 13.61 12.04
CA ALA A 123 -22.44 14.50 13.16
C ALA A 123 -21.04 14.23 13.77
N ARG A 124 -20.16 13.55 13.05
CA ARG A 124 -18.79 13.25 13.48
C ARG A 124 -17.84 14.40 13.22
N GLY A 125 -16.90 14.59 14.13
CA GLY A 125 -16.01 15.76 14.13
C GLY A 125 -16.68 16.98 14.79
N PRO A 126 -15.94 18.08 15.00
CA PRO A 126 -14.49 18.21 14.78
C PRO A 126 -13.67 17.29 15.69
N LEU A 127 -12.49 16.88 15.21
CA LEU A 127 -11.56 16.06 15.99
C LEU A 127 -10.69 16.97 16.85
N LEU A 128 -10.98 17.01 18.14
CA LEU A 128 -10.23 17.79 19.14
C LEU A 128 -8.99 17.03 19.63
N GLU A 129 -8.14 17.70 20.41
CA GLU A 129 -6.95 17.08 20.97
C GLU A 129 -7.38 15.95 21.92
N GLY A 130 -6.77 14.77 21.77
CA GLY A 130 -7.19 13.58 22.51
C GLY A 130 -8.38 12.81 21.91
N TRP A 131 -8.90 13.18 20.73
CA TRP A 131 -10.09 12.57 20.10
C TRP A 131 -10.08 11.03 20.04
N ARG A 132 -8.91 10.40 20.06
CA ARG A 132 -8.79 8.93 19.99
C ARG A 132 -9.40 8.23 21.21
N ASP A 133 -9.47 8.90 22.36
CA ASP A 133 -9.87 8.29 23.64
C ASP A 133 -11.37 8.43 23.92
N ASP A 134 -12.04 9.40 23.31
CA ASP A 134 -13.45 9.71 23.53
C ASP A 134 -14.34 9.49 22.29
N THR A 135 -13.75 9.26 21.11
CA THR A 135 -14.52 9.03 19.88
C THR A 135 -15.04 7.60 19.78
N THR A 136 -16.36 7.46 19.60
CA THR A 136 -17.00 6.17 19.32
C THR A 136 -17.99 6.29 18.15
N PRO A 137 -18.08 5.30 17.24
CA PRO A 137 -17.12 4.21 17.03
C PRO A 137 -15.71 4.64 16.58
N VAL A 138 -14.68 3.90 16.98
CA VAL A 138 -13.30 4.05 16.49
C VAL A 138 -12.79 2.70 15.98
N MET A 139 -11.89 2.75 15.00
CA MET A 139 -11.17 1.59 14.51
C MET A 139 -9.73 1.97 14.21
N CYS A 140 -8.80 1.03 14.37
CA CYS A 140 -7.40 1.20 14.01
C CYS A 140 -7.05 0.30 12.82
N SER A 141 -6.29 0.86 11.88
CA SER A 141 -5.66 0.12 10.79
C SER A 141 -4.18 -0.05 11.10
N TYR A 142 -3.79 -1.25 11.50
CA TYR A 142 -2.40 -1.58 11.79
C TYR A 142 -1.73 -2.03 10.51
N LYS A 143 -0.68 -1.32 10.08
CA LYS A 143 0.01 -1.55 8.81
C LYS A 143 1.47 -1.93 9.05
N LEU A 144 1.79 -3.20 8.89
CA LEU A 144 3.18 -3.68 8.88
C LEU A 144 3.76 -3.49 7.49
N VAL A 145 4.67 -2.52 7.35
CA VAL A 145 5.32 -2.16 6.09
C VAL A 145 6.73 -2.73 6.07
N THR A 146 7.05 -3.51 5.04
CA THR A 146 8.39 -4.02 4.78
C THR A 146 8.87 -3.49 3.45
N VAL A 147 9.99 -2.77 3.44
CA VAL A 147 10.65 -2.30 2.21
C VAL A 147 11.93 -3.10 2.03
N LYS A 148 12.18 -3.58 0.82
CA LYS A 148 13.44 -4.21 0.43
C LYS A 148 14.03 -3.46 -0.74
N PHE A 149 15.30 -3.08 -0.64
CA PHE A 149 16.04 -2.44 -1.72
C PHE A 149 17.53 -2.86 -1.73
N GLU A 150 17.85 -3.89 -2.50
CA GLU A 150 19.20 -4.47 -2.56
C GLU A 150 20.12 -3.77 -3.58
N VAL A 151 20.37 -2.48 -3.41
CA VAL A 151 21.37 -1.73 -4.19
C VAL A 151 22.48 -1.23 -3.28
N TRP A 152 23.71 -1.66 -3.58
CA TRP A 152 24.88 -1.32 -2.78
C TRP A 152 25.07 0.20 -2.66
N GLY A 153 25.34 0.67 -1.44
CA GLY A 153 25.54 2.08 -1.12
C GLY A 153 24.28 2.95 -1.07
N LEU A 154 23.10 2.42 -1.43
CA LEU A 154 21.84 3.18 -1.45
C LEU A 154 20.71 2.56 -0.61
N GLN A 155 20.86 1.30 -0.16
CA GLN A 155 19.84 0.55 0.59
C GLN A 155 19.11 1.38 1.65
N THR A 156 19.80 1.74 2.73
CA THR A 156 19.21 2.45 3.88
C THR A 156 18.53 3.76 3.48
N ARG A 157 19.18 4.55 2.61
CA ARG A 157 18.67 5.85 2.18
C ARG A 157 17.35 5.72 1.41
N VAL A 158 17.24 4.71 0.54
CA VAL A 158 16.02 4.49 -0.25
C VAL A 158 14.93 3.87 0.60
N GLU A 159 15.25 2.89 1.44
CA GLU A 159 14.27 2.25 2.33
C GLU A 159 13.63 3.27 3.28
N GLN A 160 14.43 4.12 3.93
CA GLN A 160 13.95 5.21 4.78
C GLN A 160 13.08 6.21 4.00
N PHE A 161 13.52 6.60 2.79
CA PHE A 161 12.73 7.50 1.94
C PHE A 161 11.36 6.91 1.61
N VAL A 162 11.30 5.61 1.28
CA VAL A 162 10.05 4.92 0.95
C VAL A 162 9.14 4.81 2.18
N HIS A 163 9.68 4.46 3.35
CA HIS A 163 8.90 4.46 4.60
C HIS A 163 8.28 5.83 4.88
N LYS A 164 9.05 6.92 4.73
CA LYS A 164 8.52 8.28 4.88
C LYS A 164 7.44 8.59 3.84
N ALA A 165 7.64 8.22 2.58
CA ALA A 165 6.64 8.44 1.54
C ALA A 165 5.34 7.66 1.81
N ILE A 166 5.43 6.42 2.31
CA ILE A 166 4.27 5.62 2.70
C ILE A 166 3.55 6.27 3.88
N ARG A 167 4.28 6.73 4.91
CA ARG A 167 3.72 7.47 6.05
C ARG A 167 2.89 8.66 5.57
N ASP A 168 3.46 9.51 4.72
CA ASP A 168 2.80 10.73 4.21
C ASP A 168 1.54 10.39 3.41
N VAL A 169 1.59 9.35 2.56
CA VAL A 169 0.43 8.89 1.77
C VAL A 169 -0.67 8.33 2.68
N LEU A 170 -0.31 7.53 3.69
CA LEU A 170 -1.27 6.96 4.63
C LEU A 170 -1.95 8.05 5.44
N LEU A 171 -1.17 8.98 6.00
CA LEU A 171 -1.72 10.09 6.78
C LEU A 171 -2.68 10.95 5.95
N THR A 172 -2.23 11.39 4.77
CA THR A 172 -3.04 12.23 3.87
C THR A 172 -4.31 11.49 3.44
N GLY A 173 -4.19 10.23 3.05
CA GLY A 173 -5.32 9.43 2.58
C GLY A 173 -6.37 9.16 3.66
N HIS A 174 -5.96 8.92 4.92
CA HIS A 174 -6.92 8.72 6.01
C HIS A 174 -7.59 10.02 6.44
N ARG A 175 -6.87 11.15 6.39
CA ARG A 175 -7.44 12.49 6.59
C ARG A 175 -8.56 12.76 5.58
N GLN A 176 -8.27 12.54 4.29
CA GLN A 176 -9.25 12.66 3.21
C GLN A 176 -10.44 11.72 3.38
N ALA A 177 -10.17 10.46 3.75
CA ALA A 177 -11.23 9.48 3.95
C ALA A 177 -12.23 9.91 5.03
N PHE A 178 -11.77 10.56 6.11
CA PHE A 178 -12.67 11.13 7.13
C PHE A 178 -13.36 12.41 6.64
N ALA A 179 -12.62 13.34 6.02
CA ALA A 179 -13.19 14.59 5.49
C ALA A 179 -14.29 14.35 4.44
N TRP A 180 -14.21 13.25 3.69
CA TRP A 180 -15.18 12.87 2.68
C TRP A 180 -16.24 11.89 3.19
N VAL A 181 -16.41 11.75 4.51
CA VAL A 181 -17.40 10.84 5.11
C VAL A 181 -18.80 11.07 4.58
N ASP A 182 -19.19 12.32 4.35
CA ASP A 182 -20.52 12.64 3.82
C ASP A 182 -20.74 12.10 2.39
N GLU A 183 -19.67 11.89 1.62
CA GLU A 183 -19.75 11.39 0.24
C GLU A 183 -19.97 9.87 0.19
N TRP A 184 -19.28 9.10 1.03
CA TRP A 184 -19.32 7.63 0.96
C TRP A 184 -20.19 6.98 2.04
N TYR A 185 -20.54 7.68 3.12
CA TYR A 185 -21.36 7.11 4.18
C TYR A 185 -22.72 6.65 3.64
N GLY A 186 -23.10 5.42 3.94
CA GLY A 186 -24.36 4.84 3.45
C GLY A 186 -24.36 4.40 1.98
N MET A 187 -23.23 4.47 1.26
CA MET A 187 -23.12 3.82 -0.05
C MET A 187 -23.25 2.30 0.08
N THR A 188 -23.99 1.70 -0.84
CA THR A 188 -24.07 0.25 -1.04
C THR A 188 -22.80 -0.27 -1.69
N MET A 189 -22.54 -1.58 -1.58
CA MET A 189 -21.37 -2.19 -2.26
C MET A 189 -21.47 -2.10 -3.79
N GLU A 190 -22.69 -2.05 -4.32
CA GLU A 190 -22.98 -1.85 -5.73
C GLU A 190 -22.57 -0.44 -6.19
N GLU A 191 -22.93 0.59 -5.42
CA GLU A 191 -22.52 1.99 -5.68
C GLU A 191 -21.00 2.16 -5.54
N VAL A 192 -20.38 1.50 -4.56
CA VAL A 192 -18.91 1.48 -4.42
C VAL A 192 -18.27 0.88 -5.68
N ARG A 193 -18.78 -0.25 -6.18
CA ARG A 193 -18.26 -0.88 -7.41
C ARG A 193 -18.45 -0.01 -8.65
N GLU A 194 -19.59 0.67 -8.75
CA GLU A 194 -19.86 1.64 -9.83
C GLU A 194 -18.87 2.81 -9.77
N TYR A 195 -18.63 3.36 -8.58
CA TYR A 195 -17.64 4.41 -8.35
C TYR A 195 -16.21 3.96 -8.72
N GLU A 196 -15.81 2.75 -8.31
CA GLU A 196 -14.52 2.15 -8.66
C GLU A 196 -14.35 2.04 -10.18
N ARG A 197 -15.37 1.54 -10.90
CA ARG A 197 -15.37 1.44 -12.37
C ARG A 197 -15.21 2.82 -13.04
N ASN A 198 -16.05 3.77 -12.66
CA ASN A 198 -16.06 5.11 -13.25
C ASN A 198 -14.72 5.83 -13.00
N THR A 199 -14.17 5.70 -11.79
CA THR A 199 -12.86 6.26 -11.44
C THR A 199 -11.73 5.61 -12.23
N GLN A 200 -11.78 4.28 -12.42
CA GLN A 200 -10.80 3.56 -13.22
C GLN A 200 -10.82 3.99 -14.68
N GLU A 201 -12.00 4.11 -15.29
CA GLU A 201 -12.17 4.56 -16.67
C GLU A 201 -11.68 6.00 -16.87
N ALA A 202 -12.04 6.91 -15.95
CA ALA A 202 -11.58 8.29 -15.97
C ALA A 202 -10.04 8.39 -15.83
N THR A 203 -9.44 7.54 -14.99
CA THR A 203 -7.99 7.46 -14.82
C THR A 203 -7.32 6.96 -16.10
N ASN A 204 -7.85 5.89 -16.70
CA ASN A 204 -7.33 5.36 -17.97
C ASN A 204 -7.38 6.40 -19.10
N LYS A 205 -8.46 7.18 -19.17
CA LYS A 205 -8.61 8.26 -20.15
C LYS A 205 -7.54 9.35 -20.00
N LYS A 206 -7.16 9.70 -18.75
CA LYS A 206 -6.12 10.71 -18.46
C LYS A 206 -4.70 10.21 -18.76
N LEU A 207 -4.45 8.92 -18.63
CA LEU A 207 -3.11 8.33 -18.83
C LEU A 207 -2.79 8.01 -20.31
N GLY A 208 -3.78 8.10 -21.22
CA GLY A 208 -3.63 7.80 -22.65
C GLY A 208 -3.71 6.31 -22.98
N ILE A 209 -3.98 5.97 -24.24
CA ILE A 209 -4.30 4.61 -24.71
C ILE A 209 -3.10 3.66 -24.57
N LEU A 210 -3.03 2.95 -23.45
CA LEU A 210 -2.72 1.51 -23.35
C LEU A 210 -3.35 1.03 -22.03
N PRO A 211 -4.09 -0.10 -22.00
CA PRO A 211 -4.85 -0.48 -20.82
C PRO A 211 -3.89 -0.88 -19.69
N PRO A 212 -3.99 -0.29 -18.48
CA PRO A 212 -3.55 -1.01 -17.29
C PRO A 212 -4.50 -2.21 -17.15
N VAL A 213 -3.97 -3.42 -17.32
CA VAL A 213 -4.75 -4.64 -17.13
C VAL A 213 -4.90 -4.84 -15.63
N ILE A 214 -6.00 -4.34 -15.06
CA ILE A 214 -6.44 -4.79 -13.74
C ILE A 214 -7.19 -6.10 -13.92
N LEU A 215 -6.51 -7.20 -13.65
CA LEU A 215 -7.16 -8.50 -13.51
C LEU A 215 -7.80 -8.54 -12.12
N ILE A 216 -9.11 -8.33 -12.06
CA ILE A 216 -9.91 -8.74 -10.91
C ILE A 216 -10.21 -10.22 -11.14
N CYS A 217 -9.47 -11.11 -10.46
CA CYS A 217 -9.83 -12.53 -10.44
C CYS A 217 -10.89 -12.73 -9.37
N GLU A 218 -12.16 -12.85 -9.78
CA GLU A 218 -13.18 -13.41 -8.90
C GLU A 218 -12.85 -14.90 -8.62
N PRO A 219 -13.07 -15.40 -7.40
CA PRO A 219 -12.94 -16.82 -7.14
C PRO A 219 -13.95 -17.58 -7.99
N ALA A 220 -13.47 -18.56 -8.77
CA ALA A 220 -14.31 -19.40 -9.61
C ALA A 220 -15.36 -20.12 -8.73
N VAL A 221 -16.63 -19.84 -8.97
CA VAL A 221 -17.74 -20.63 -8.42
C VAL A 221 -17.67 -22.00 -9.10
N GLN A 222 -17.26 -23.02 -8.34
CA GLN A 222 -17.35 -24.40 -8.82
C GLN A 222 -18.82 -24.76 -9.04
N PRO A 223 -19.21 -25.34 -10.19
CA PRO A 223 -20.59 -25.75 -10.40
C PRO A 223 -20.86 -27.00 -9.56
N VAL A 224 -21.53 -26.82 -8.43
CA VAL A 224 -22.08 -27.93 -7.64
C VAL A 224 -23.32 -28.43 -8.35
N THR A 225 -23.26 -29.66 -8.87
CA THR A 225 -24.40 -30.42 -9.35
C THR A 225 -25.43 -30.62 -8.23
N ARG A 226 -26.70 -30.30 -8.52
CA ARG A 226 -27.85 -30.38 -7.61
C ARG A 226 -28.08 -31.80 -7.08
N SER A 227 -28.28 -31.96 -5.76
CA SER A 227 -29.47 -32.62 -5.20
C SER A 227 -29.56 -32.53 -3.66
N ALA A 228 -30.79 -32.33 -3.17
CA ALA A 228 -31.33 -32.51 -1.80
C ALA A 228 -31.33 -31.31 -0.79
N PRO A 229 -32.32 -31.26 0.15
CA PRO A 229 -33.00 -30.04 0.63
C PRO A 229 -32.42 -29.45 1.94
N PRO A 230 -32.92 -28.30 2.45
CA PRO A 230 -32.15 -27.43 3.34
C PRO A 230 -32.28 -27.84 4.81
N SER A 231 -31.12 -27.98 5.47
CA SER A 231 -31.02 -27.98 6.93
C SER A 231 -29.80 -27.13 7.32
N ALA A 232 -30.03 -26.01 8.00
CA ALA A 232 -29.02 -25.31 8.79
C ALA A 232 -29.00 -25.90 10.22
N PRO A 233 -28.03 -25.57 11.11
CA PRO A 233 -26.68 -25.01 10.93
C PRO A 233 -25.60 -25.83 11.67
N SER A 234 -24.31 -25.53 11.43
CA SER A 234 -23.23 -25.35 12.44
C SER A 234 -21.86 -25.34 11.76
N THR A 235 -21.16 -24.19 11.78
CA THR A 235 -19.73 -24.11 11.47
C THR A 235 -18.96 -23.92 12.77
N PRO A 236 -17.87 -24.68 13.02
CA PRO A 236 -16.90 -24.31 14.03
C PRO A 236 -16.01 -23.16 13.53
N ILE A 237 -15.62 -22.30 14.46
CA ILE A 237 -14.60 -21.25 14.27
C ILE A 237 -13.25 -21.96 14.14
N THR A 238 -12.61 -21.86 12.98
CA THR A 238 -11.20 -22.21 12.84
C THR A 238 -10.45 -21.01 12.27
N SER A 239 -9.46 -20.54 13.04
CA SER A 239 -8.67 -19.32 12.81
C SER A 239 -7.35 -19.59 12.09
N GLU A 240 -7.25 -20.61 11.24
CA GLU A 240 -6.00 -20.95 10.55
C GLU A 240 -6.02 -20.68 9.04
N PRO A 241 -4.92 -20.16 8.47
CA PRO A 241 -4.77 -19.93 7.04
C PRO A 241 -4.54 -21.25 6.26
N PRO A 242 -4.92 -21.33 4.97
CA PRO A 242 -4.69 -22.52 4.14
C PRO A 242 -3.20 -22.76 3.83
N ASP A 243 -2.76 -24.02 3.90
CA ASP A 243 -1.37 -24.52 3.76
C ASP A 243 -0.63 -24.25 2.42
N PHE A 244 -1.20 -23.50 1.47
CA PHE A 244 -0.64 -23.39 0.12
C PHE A 244 0.45 -22.32 -0.08
N LEU A 245 0.98 -21.72 0.99
CA LEU A 245 2.03 -20.69 0.89
C LEU A 245 3.27 -21.04 1.72
N GLY A 246 3.82 -22.24 1.51
CA GLY A 246 5.21 -22.51 1.90
C GLY A 246 6.19 -21.77 0.96
N PRO A 247 7.26 -21.13 1.48
CA PRO A 247 8.25 -20.46 0.63
C PRO A 247 8.99 -21.50 -0.26
N PRO A 248 9.49 -21.10 -1.45
CA PRO A 248 10.17 -22.02 -2.35
C PRO A 248 11.43 -22.64 -1.71
N LYS A 249 11.56 -23.97 -1.80
CA LYS A 249 12.77 -24.71 -1.41
C LYS A 249 14.02 -24.13 -2.09
N GLU A 250 15.05 -23.85 -1.30
CA GLU A 250 16.39 -23.46 -1.76
C GLU A 250 16.90 -24.43 -2.83
N ARG A 251 17.24 -23.87 -4.01
CA ARG A 251 17.92 -24.63 -5.06
C ARG A 251 19.43 -24.58 -4.81
N GLN A 252 20.05 -25.75 -4.75
CA GLN A 252 21.48 -25.94 -4.51
C GLN A 252 22.38 -25.12 -5.47
N ARG A 253 23.40 -24.49 -4.86
CA ARG A 253 24.46 -23.68 -5.47
C ARG A 253 25.26 -24.50 -6.49
N LYS A 254 25.29 -24.05 -7.75
CA LYS A 254 26.28 -24.54 -8.74
C LYS A 254 27.37 -23.47 -8.93
N THR A 255 28.60 -23.92 -8.72
CA THR A 255 29.87 -23.22 -8.87
C THR A 255 30.19 -22.99 -10.35
N SER A 256 30.51 -21.76 -10.75
CA SER A 256 31.51 -21.41 -11.78
C SER A 256 31.50 -19.89 -12.04
N ALA A 257 32.62 -19.22 -11.79
CA ALA A 257 32.93 -17.90 -12.37
C ALA A 257 33.23 -18.05 -13.89
N PRO A 258 33.16 -16.98 -14.70
CA PRO A 258 34.37 -16.17 -14.87
C PRO A 258 34.17 -14.66 -15.20
N GLU A 259 35.32 -13.98 -15.07
CA GLU A 259 35.82 -12.78 -15.79
C GLU A 259 35.37 -11.35 -15.41
N THR A 260 36.27 -10.76 -14.63
CA THR A 260 36.56 -9.35 -14.35
C THR A 260 36.55 -8.46 -15.60
N LEU A 261 35.71 -7.42 -15.61
CA LEU A 261 35.83 -6.30 -16.54
C LEU A 261 36.67 -5.19 -15.91
N THR A 262 37.88 -5.03 -16.44
CA THR A 262 38.85 -3.97 -16.15
C THR A 262 38.33 -2.63 -16.66
N LEU A 263 38.31 -1.60 -15.80
CA LEU A 263 38.03 -0.21 -16.17
C LEU A 263 39.25 0.44 -16.86
N PRO A 264 39.07 1.29 -17.89
CA PRO A 264 40.18 2.00 -18.51
C PRO A 264 40.72 3.12 -17.61
N GLN A 265 42.04 3.16 -17.46
CA GLN A 265 42.78 4.19 -16.75
C GLN A 265 42.68 5.54 -17.47
N SER A 266 42.31 6.60 -16.75
CA SER A 266 42.41 7.98 -17.22
C SER A 266 43.87 8.45 -17.17
N HIS A 267 44.45 8.76 -18.33
CA HIS A 267 45.75 9.39 -18.42
C HIS A 267 45.70 10.84 -17.91
N CYS A 268 46.47 11.10 -16.86
CA CYS A 268 46.76 12.44 -16.35
C CYS A 268 47.84 13.09 -17.22
N ARG A 269 47.54 14.23 -17.87
CA ARG A 269 48.57 15.11 -18.46
C ARG A 269 49.06 16.09 -17.38
N PRO A 270 50.37 16.27 -17.18
CA PRO A 270 50.87 17.42 -16.45
C PRO A 270 51.05 18.62 -17.40
N SER A 271 50.56 19.76 -16.93
CA SER A 271 50.86 21.10 -17.44
C SER A 271 52.32 21.48 -17.16
N SER A 272 53.04 21.92 -18.19
CA SER A 272 54.30 22.64 -18.04
C SER A 272 54.20 23.98 -18.77
N LEU A 273 54.39 25.06 -18.00
CA LEU A 273 54.81 26.39 -18.44
C LEU A 273 56.13 26.68 -17.70
N PRO A 274 56.95 27.65 -18.15
CA PRO A 274 56.92 28.38 -19.42
C PRO A 274 57.98 27.88 -20.42
#